data_AF-A0A7J7J5W0-F1
#
_entry.id   AF-A0A7J7J5W0-F1
#
_cell.length_a   1.000
_cell.length_b   1.000
_cell.length_c   1.000
_cell.angle_alpha   90.00
_cell.angle_beta   90.00
_cell.angle_gamma   90.00
#
_symmetry.space_group_name_H-M   'P 1'
#
loop_
_entity.id
_entity.type
_entity.pdbx_description
1 polymer ?
#
loop_
_entity_poly.entity_id
_entity_poly.type
_entity_poly.pdbx_seq_one_letter_code
_entity_poly.pdbx_strand_id
1 'polypeptide(L)'
;MISMKLRITILLTVASAFASEYKLTLLHTNDIHSRIDEAHKYGGVCSSSHSAAGDCVGGAARLATKIKEINSTSDNLLLLDGGDQFQGTFWFFVYRGMAAALVMKELGYDAMAIGNHEFDLGLEALQQFIHNVSDSFDVLSANIDNTDEPGLVGYKPFVIRGSWWAENRNHWLHYSRHPRSNRSW
;
A
#
# COMPACT_ATOMS: atom_id res chain seq x y z
N MET A 1 -21.82 41.70 -64.46
CA MET A 1 -20.87 41.95 -63.35
C MET A 1 -21.12 40.90 -62.27
N ILE A 2 -20.13 40.03 -62.07
CA ILE A 2 -20.20 38.80 -61.25
C ILE A 2 -19.93 39.20 -59.79
N SER A 3 -20.91 39.07 -58.90
CA SER A 3 -20.67 39.21 -57.46
C SER A 3 -20.57 37.84 -56.82
N MET A 4 -19.33 37.38 -56.71
CA MET A 4 -18.89 36.13 -56.10
C MET A 4 -19.24 36.16 -54.59
N LYS A 5 -20.24 35.39 -54.16
CA LYS A 5 -20.50 35.18 -52.72
C LYS A 5 -19.48 34.18 -52.19
N LEU A 6 -18.44 34.70 -51.55
CA LEU A 6 -17.41 33.92 -50.86
C LEU A 6 -18.07 33.16 -49.69
N ARG A 7 -18.33 31.86 -49.88
CA ARG A 7 -18.75 30.97 -48.79
C ARG A 7 -17.50 30.59 -48.00
N ILE A 8 -17.26 31.29 -46.91
CA ILE A 8 -16.25 30.90 -45.92
C ILE A 8 -16.85 29.72 -45.14
N THR A 9 -16.55 28.50 -45.59
CA THR A 9 -16.78 27.31 -44.79
C THR A 9 -15.68 27.28 -43.72
N ILE A 10 -16.00 27.77 -42.52
CA ILE A 10 -15.16 27.56 -41.34
C ILE A 10 -15.23 26.07 -41.02
N LEU A 11 -14.19 25.32 -41.42
CA LEU A 11 -13.97 23.97 -40.93
C LEU A 11 -13.50 24.11 -39.49
N LEU A 12 -14.45 24.13 -38.55
CA LEU A 12 -14.19 24.07 -37.14
C LEU A 12 -13.58 22.69 -36.86
N THR A 13 -12.26 22.59 -36.90
CA THR A 13 -11.55 21.42 -36.37
C THR A 13 -11.82 21.39 -34.87
N VAL A 14 -12.84 20.64 -34.49
CA VAL A 14 -13.05 20.21 -33.12
C VAL A 14 -11.88 19.27 -32.81
N ALA A 15 -10.77 19.85 -32.34
CA ALA A 15 -9.81 19.08 -31.59
C ALA A 15 -10.53 18.71 -30.29
N SER A 16 -11.28 17.61 -30.32
CA SER A 16 -11.65 16.92 -29.09
C SER A 16 -10.33 16.58 -28.43
N ALA A 17 -9.95 17.39 -27.44
CA ALA A 17 -8.98 16.98 -26.47
C ALA A 17 -9.57 15.71 -25.85
N PHE A 18 -9.07 14.55 -26.29
CA PHE A 18 -9.31 13.29 -25.60
C PHE A 18 -8.59 13.42 -24.26
N ALA A 19 -9.25 14.09 -23.30
CA ALA A 19 -8.90 13.96 -21.90
C ALA A 19 -9.17 12.50 -21.57
N SER A 20 -8.12 11.68 -21.61
CA SER A 20 -8.17 10.32 -21.10
C SER A 20 -8.56 10.42 -19.64
N GLU A 21 -9.66 9.75 -19.27
CA GLU A 21 -10.07 9.62 -17.89
C GLU A 21 -8.99 8.81 -17.16
N TYR A 22 -8.37 9.40 -16.14
CA TYR A 22 -7.43 8.70 -15.28
C TYR A 22 -8.15 8.30 -13.99
N LYS A 23 -8.47 7.00 -13.88
CA LYS A 23 -9.06 6.43 -12.68
C LYS A 23 -7.96 5.90 -11.76
N LEU A 24 -7.94 6.40 -10.52
CA LEU A 24 -7.07 5.95 -9.44
C LEU A 24 -7.91 5.30 -8.33
N THR A 25 -7.60 4.06 -7.99
CA THR A 25 -8.16 3.35 -6.84
C THR A 25 -7.22 3.51 -5.65
N LEU A 26 -7.65 4.18 -4.59
CA LEU A 26 -6.93 4.23 -3.33
C LEU A 26 -7.52 3.19 -2.38
N LEU A 27 -6.73 2.18 -2.06
CA LEU A 27 -6.98 1.26 -0.95
C LEU A 27 -6.13 1.69 0.22
N HIS A 28 -6.72 1.72 1.40
CA HIS A 28 -5.96 2.01 2.60
C HIS A 28 -6.40 1.18 3.80
N THR A 29 -5.45 0.97 4.70
CA THR A 29 -5.66 0.55 6.08
C THR A 29 -5.07 1.58 7.03
N ASN A 30 -5.40 1.45 8.31
CA ASN A 30 -4.80 2.18 9.42
C ASN A 30 -5.07 1.37 10.70
N ASP A 31 -4.34 1.66 11.76
CA ASP A 31 -4.63 1.18 13.12
C ASP A 31 -4.79 -0.35 13.19
N ILE A 32 -4.00 -1.07 12.40
CA ILE A 32 -4.04 -2.55 12.39
C ILE A 32 -3.64 -3.08 13.76
N HIS A 33 -2.74 -2.39 14.48
CA HIS A 33 -2.35 -2.75 15.84
C HIS A 33 -2.02 -4.25 15.97
N SER A 34 -1.18 -4.72 15.04
CA SER A 34 -0.76 -6.12 14.94
C SER A 34 -1.90 -7.14 14.95
N ARG A 35 -3.12 -6.78 14.51
CA ARG A 35 -4.25 -7.70 14.28
C ARG A 35 -4.06 -8.48 12.98
N ILE A 36 -3.04 -9.34 12.97
CA ILE A 36 -2.73 -10.22 11.83
C ILE A 36 -3.79 -11.31 11.69
N ASP A 37 -4.25 -11.87 12.81
CA ASP A 37 -5.36 -12.80 12.83
C ASP A 37 -6.71 -12.08 12.84
N GLU A 38 -7.77 -12.80 12.46
CA GLU A 38 -9.12 -12.30 12.65
C GLU A 38 -9.46 -12.09 14.13
N ALA A 39 -10.25 -11.05 14.40
CA ALA A 39 -10.79 -10.75 15.71
C ALA A 39 -12.30 -11.01 15.72
N HIS A 40 -12.91 -11.17 16.88
CA HIS A 40 -14.37 -11.02 16.94
C HIS A 40 -14.74 -9.53 16.86
N LYS A 41 -16.02 -9.22 16.58
CA LYS A 41 -16.53 -7.85 16.38
C LYS A 41 -16.28 -6.83 17.51
N TYR A 42 -15.83 -7.25 18.69
CA TYR A 42 -15.45 -6.36 19.79
C TYR A 42 -13.93 -6.33 20.05
N GLY A 43 -13.12 -6.86 19.14
CA GLY A 43 -11.67 -6.69 19.12
C GLY A 43 -10.84 -7.76 19.84
N GLY A 44 -11.44 -8.79 20.44
CA GLY A 44 -10.70 -9.91 21.03
C GLY A 44 -10.47 -11.07 20.06
N VAL A 45 -9.98 -12.19 20.58
CA VAL A 45 -9.67 -13.40 19.79
C VAL A 45 -10.94 -13.99 19.16
N CYS A 46 -10.93 -14.18 17.84
CA CYS A 46 -11.95 -15.00 17.17
C CYS A 46 -11.79 -16.47 17.59
N SER A 47 -12.80 -17.01 18.27
CA SER A 47 -12.83 -18.42 18.67
C SER A 47 -13.75 -19.21 17.73
N SER A 48 -13.75 -20.53 17.85
CA SER A 48 -14.65 -21.40 17.07
C SER A 48 -16.13 -21.02 17.23
N SER A 49 -16.56 -20.59 18.42
CA SER A 49 -17.94 -20.14 18.66
C SER A 49 -18.25 -18.81 17.95
N HIS A 50 -17.30 -17.87 17.96
CA HIS A 50 -17.45 -16.61 17.21
C HIS A 50 -17.50 -16.85 15.70
N SER A 51 -16.63 -17.73 15.19
CA SER A 51 -16.62 -18.10 13.77
C SER A 51 -17.92 -18.77 13.36
N ALA A 52 -18.44 -19.72 14.16
CA ALA A 52 -19.73 -20.36 13.90
C ALA A 52 -20.90 -19.38 13.91
N ALA A 53 -20.82 -18.31 14.70
CA ALA A 53 -21.81 -17.23 14.75
C ALA A 53 -21.62 -16.17 13.64
N GLY A 54 -20.58 -16.26 12.82
CA GLY A 54 -20.26 -15.25 11.80
C GLY A 54 -19.76 -13.92 12.38
N ASP A 55 -19.29 -13.90 13.62
CA ASP A 55 -18.91 -12.69 14.36
C ASP A 55 -17.43 -12.29 14.18
N CYS A 56 -16.66 -13.02 13.36
CA CYS A 56 -15.25 -12.76 13.13
C CYS A 56 -15.01 -11.82 11.95
N VAL A 57 -14.08 -10.88 12.15
CA VAL A 57 -13.80 -9.75 11.27
C VAL A 57 -12.29 -9.52 11.14
N GLY A 58 -11.87 -8.88 10.05
CA GLY A 58 -10.49 -8.47 9.85
C GLY A 58 -9.50 -9.62 9.64
N GLY A 59 -8.24 -9.38 9.96
CA GLY A 59 -7.14 -10.30 9.75
C GLY A 59 -6.54 -10.23 8.33
N ALA A 60 -5.23 -10.46 8.27
CA ALA A 60 -4.41 -10.31 7.07
C ALA A 60 -4.88 -11.21 5.91
N ALA A 61 -5.37 -12.42 6.20
CA ALA A 61 -5.85 -13.34 5.17
C ALA A 61 -7.12 -12.83 4.44
N ARG A 62 -8.06 -12.23 5.19
CA ARG A 62 -9.26 -11.60 4.61
C ARG A 62 -8.90 -10.34 3.84
N LEU A 63 -7.97 -9.55 4.40
CA LEU A 63 -7.44 -8.37 3.73
C LEU A 63 -6.75 -8.74 2.40
N ALA A 64 -5.90 -9.77 2.38
CA ALA A 64 -5.25 -10.28 1.17
C ALA A 64 -6.26 -10.68 0.09
N THR A 65 -7.32 -11.38 0.50
CA THR A 65 -8.41 -11.76 -0.40
C THR A 65 -9.05 -10.53 -1.02
N LYS A 66 -9.36 -9.51 -0.19
CA LYS A 66 -10.03 -8.30 -0.68
C LYS A 66 -9.15 -7.44 -1.57
N ILE A 67 -7.88 -7.28 -1.21
CA ILE A 67 -6.89 -6.58 -2.05
C ILE A 67 -6.78 -7.25 -3.41
N LYS A 68 -6.68 -8.58 -3.45
CA LYS A 68 -6.59 -9.34 -4.71
C LYS A 68 -7.85 -9.16 -5.59
N GLU A 69 -9.04 -9.21 -5.00
CA GLU A 69 -10.29 -8.94 -5.73
C GLU A 69 -10.27 -7.55 -6.38
N ILE A 70 -9.95 -6.52 -5.61
CA ILE A 70 -9.98 -5.13 -6.10
C ILE A 70 -8.87 -4.90 -7.13
N ASN A 71 -7.67 -5.44 -6.90
CA ASN A 71 -6.55 -5.34 -7.81
C ASN A 71 -6.83 -6.01 -9.17
N SER A 72 -7.63 -7.08 -9.20
CA SER A 72 -8.03 -7.73 -10.46
C SER A 72 -8.94 -6.90 -11.37
N THR A 73 -9.46 -5.77 -10.87
CA THR A 73 -10.39 -4.89 -11.60
C THR A 73 -9.93 -3.43 -11.64
N SER A 74 -8.74 -3.13 -11.12
CA SER A 74 -8.19 -1.76 -11.04
C SER A 74 -6.93 -1.65 -11.86
N ASP A 75 -6.91 -0.74 -12.83
CA ASP A 75 -5.72 -0.48 -13.67
C ASP A 75 -4.65 0.31 -12.91
N ASN A 76 -5.06 1.32 -12.12
CA ASN A 76 -4.17 2.11 -11.28
C ASN A 76 -4.66 2.04 -9.82
N LEU A 77 -3.99 1.23 -9.01
CA LEU A 77 -4.30 1.07 -7.58
C LEU A 77 -3.16 1.58 -6.71
N LEU A 78 -3.42 2.18 -5.56
CA LEU A 78 -2.41 2.37 -4.52
C LEU A 78 -2.93 1.69 -3.25
N LEU A 79 -2.09 0.86 -2.62
CA LEU A 79 -2.34 0.28 -1.31
C LEU A 79 -1.49 1.03 -0.28
N LEU A 80 -2.14 1.74 0.62
CA LEU A 80 -1.51 2.66 1.56
C LEU A 80 -1.83 2.27 3.00
N ASP A 81 -0.91 2.53 3.93
CA ASP A 81 -1.19 2.38 5.36
C ASP A 81 -1.04 3.70 6.12
N GLY A 82 -1.97 3.95 7.02
CA GLY A 82 -2.03 5.16 7.84
C GLY A 82 -1.14 5.18 9.09
N GLY A 83 -0.42 4.10 9.38
CA GLY A 83 0.36 3.97 10.61
C GLY A 83 -0.35 3.13 11.68
N ASP A 84 0.30 3.02 12.84
CA ASP A 84 -0.13 2.21 13.99
C ASP A 84 -0.30 0.73 13.62
N GLN A 85 0.73 0.19 12.98
CA GLN A 85 0.91 -1.25 12.80
C GLN A 85 1.42 -1.90 14.09
N PHE A 86 2.15 -1.13 14.90
CA PHE A 86 2.72 -1.57 16.17
C PHE A 86 1.67 -1.67 17.28
N GLN A 87 2.03 -2.34 18.38
CA GLN A 87 1.17 -2.59 19.53
C GLN A 87 -0.01 -3.54 19.24
N GLY A 88 -0.78 -3.94 20.25
CA GLY A 88 -2.16 -4.43 20.10
C GLY A 88 -2.38 -5.92 20.35
N THR A 89 -1.46 -6.79 19.90
CA THR A 89 -1.59 -8.25 20.07
C THR A 89 -0.28 -8.93 20.44
N PHE A 90 -0.34 -10.25 20.68
CA PHE A 90 0.83 -11.08 20.93
C PHE A 90 1.85 -11.08 19.78
N TRP A 91 1.41 -10.79 18.55
CA TRP A 91 2.30 -10.63 17.40
C TRP A 91 3.30 -9.49 17.62
N PHE A 92 2.86 -8.35 18.14
CA PHE A 92 3.77 -7.27 18.48
C PHE A 92 4.68 -7.62 19.65
N PHE A 93 4.10 -8.21 20.70
CA PHE A 93 4.84 -8.56 21.91
C PHE A 93 6.05 -9.47 21.63
N VAL A 94 5.88 -10.46 20.75
CA VAL A 94 6.93 -11.42 20.39
C VAL A 94 7.82 -10.89 19.26
N TYR A 95 7.25 -10.38 18.18
CA TYR A 95 7.98 -10.09 16.95
C TYR A 95 8.34 -8.62 16.76
N ARG A 96 7.93 -7.73 17.68
CA ARG A 96 8.37 -6.33 17.76
C ARG A 96 8.23 -5.58 16.42
N GLY A 97 7.10 -5.76 15.75
CA GLY A 97 6.80 -5.14 14.44
C GLY A 97 7.25 -5.94 13.22
N MET A 98 8.12 -6.95 13.36
CA MET A 98 8.61 -7.73 12.21
C MET A 98 7.53 -8.63 11.58
N ALA A 99 6.54 -9.07 12.36
CA ALA A 99 5.38 -9.78 11.83
C ALA A 99 4.52 -8.87 10.94
N ALA A 100 4.30 -7.61 11.36
CA ALA A 100 3.63 -6.61 10.55
C ALA A 100 4.42 -6.30 9.27
N ALA A 101 5.74 -6.11 9.37
CA ALA A 101 6.62 -5.91 8.21
C ALA A 101 6.46 -7.04 7.18
N LEU A 102 6.51 -8.30 7.63
CA LEU A 102 6.33 -9.45 6.73
C LEU A 102 4.96 -9.44 6.04
N VAL A 103 3.89 -9.21 6.80
CA VAL A 103 2.53 -9.18 6.26
C VAL A 103 2.35 -8.03 5.26
N MET A 104 2.82 -6.83 5.57
CA MET A 104 2.71 -5.68 4.66
C MET A 104 3.46 -5.89 3.36
N LYS A 105 4.66 -6.50 3.42
CA LYS A 105 5.41 -6.86 2.21
C LYS A 105 4.64 -7.86 1.34
N GLU A 106 4.06 -8.89 1.96
CA GLU A 106 3.28 -9.91 1.23
C GLU A 106 1.98 -9.35 0.64
N LEU A 107 1.34 -8.40 1.34
CA LEU A 107 0.15 -7.71 0.85
C LEU A 107 0.44 -6.70 -0.27
N GLY A 108 1.71 -6.30 -0.43
CA GLY A 108 2.15 -5.38 -1.48
C GLY A 108 1.75 -3.93 -1.23
N TYR A 109 1.95 -3.41 -0.02
CA TYR A 109 1.78 -1.98 0.25
C TYR A 109 2.73 -1.16 -0.62
N ASP A 110 2.30 0.07 -0.96
CA ASP A 110 3.08 1.00 -1.76
C ASP A 110 3.74 2.09 -0.88
N ALA A 111 3.08 2.45 0.23
CA ALA A 111 3.63 3.32 1.27
C ALA A 111 2.90 3.16 2.61
N MET A 112 3.56 3.56 3.69
CA MET A 112 3.03 3.61 5.05
C MET A 112 3.41 4.94 5.71
N ALA A 113 2.47 5.57 6.43
CA ALA A 113 2.80 6.67 7.33
C ALA A 113 3.31 6.14 8.69
N ILE A 114 4.22 6.86 9.35
CA ILE A 114 4.63 6.53 10.72
C ILE A 114 3.57 7.05 11.70
N GLY A 115 2.92 6.15 12.43
CA GLY A 115 1.99 6.45 13.53
C GLY A 115 2.71 6.65 14.86
N ASN A 116 1.94 6.89 15.93
CA ASN A 116 2.53 7.12 17.25
C ASN A 116 3.00 5.83 17.92
N HIS A 117 2.35 4.69 17.67
CA HIS A 117 2.72 3.43 18.29
C HIS A 117 3.98 2.80 17.70
N GLU A 118 4.42 3.28 16.54
CA GLU A 118 5.72 2.91 15.97
C GLU A 118 6.90 3.27 16.90
N PHE A 119 6.70 4.20 17.85
CA PHE A 119 7.70 4.64 18.81
C PHE A 119 7.68 3.89 20.15
N ASP A 120 6.72 2.99 20.39
CA ASP A 120 6.49 2.36 21.71
C ASP A 120 7.69 1.55 22.23
N LEU A 121 8.48 0.95 21.34
CA LEU A 121 9.71 0.21 21.67
C LEU A 121 10.98 1.03 21.47
N GLY A 122 10.84 2.34 21.27
CA GLY A 122 11.92 3.28 20.99
C GLY A 122 12.37 3.26 19.53
N LEU A 123 13.31 4.16 19.23
CA LEU A 123 13.79 4.43 17.86
C LEU A 123 14.50 3.24 17.23
N GLU A 124 15.12 2.36 18.03
CA GLU A 124 15.79 1.18 17.50
C GLU A 124 14.80 0.23 16.80
N ALA A 125 13.63 -0.01 17.40
CA ALA A 125 12.61 -0.87 16.81
C ALA A 125 12.01 -0.25 15.53
N LEU A 126 11.75 1.07 15.57
CA LEU A 126 11.29 1.81 14.39
C LEU A 126 12.33 1.76 13.26
N GLN A 127 13.61 2.00 13.56
CA GLN A 127 14.68 1.96 12.57
C GLN A 127 14.84 0.57 11.96
N GLN A 128 14.75 -0.50 12.78
CA GLN A 128 14.78 -1.87 12.29
C GLN A 128 13.60 -2.17 11.35
N PHE A 129 12.40 -1.67 11.68
CA PHE A 129 11.24 -1.80 10.81
C PHE A 129 11.41 -1.07 9.48
N ILE A 130 11.80 0.21 9.52
CA ILE A 130 12.07 1.02 8.31
C ILE A 130 13.10 0.32 7.43
N HIS A 131 14.18 -0.18 8.02
CA HIS A 131 15.20 -0.93 7.29
C HIS A 131 14.63 -2.21 6.65
N ASN A 132 13.83 -2.99 7.38
CA ASN A 132 13.27 -4.27 6.92
C ASN A 132 12.34 -4.13 5.70
N VAL A 133 11.62 -3.01 5.61
CA VAL A 133 10.61 -2.77 4.56
C VAL A 133 11.13 -1.91 3.40
N SER A 134 12.36 -1.39 3.52
CA SER A 134 12.94 -0.40 2.60
C SER A 134 13.08 -0.84 1.14
N ASP A 135 13.07 -2.14 0.87
CA ASP A 135 13.11 -2.73 -0.47
C ASP A 135 11.73 -2.99 -1.06
N SER A 136 10.67 -2.78 -0.28
CA SER A 136 9.30 -3.20 -0.59
C SER A 136 8.34 -2.01 -0.72
N PHE A 137 8.37 -1.07 0.22
CA PHE A 137 7.51 0.11 0.21
C PHE A 137 8.14 1.32 0.91
N ASP A 138 7.60 2.51 0.63
CA ASP A 138 8.11 3.76 1.23
C ASP A 138 7.48 4.01 2.60
N VAL A 139 8.31 4.27 3.62
CA VAL A 139 7.85 4.79 4.91
C VAL A 139 7.88 6.31 4.88
N LEU A 140 6.81 6.96 5.32
CA LEU A 140 6.58 8.39 5.14
C LEU A 140 6.31 9.11 6.47
N SER A 141 6.91 10.28 6.62
CA SER A 141 6.53 11.28 7.62
C SER A 141 7.14 12.63 7.28
N ALA A 142 6.32 13.67 7.22
CA ALA A 142 6.74 15.04 6.88
C ALA A 142 7.05 15.91 8.10
N ASN A 143 6.74 15.44 9.30
CA ASN A 143 6.75 16.26 10.52
C ASN A 143 7.57 15.64 11.67
N ILE A 144 8.27 14.53 11.45
CA ILE A 144 9.29 14.05 12.38
C ILE A 144 10.55 14.90 12.20
N ASP A 145 11.00 15.52 13.28
CA ASP A 145 12.31 16.14 13.38
C ASP A 145 13.28 15.15 14.01
N ASN A 146 14.30 14.73 13.27
CA ASN A 146 15.32 13.76 13.70
C ASN A 146 16.71 14.38 13.86
N THR A 147 16.84 15.71 14.02
CA THR A 147 18.14 16.38 14.15
C THR A 147 19.01 15.81 15.26
N ASP A 148 18.40 15.41 16.38
CA ASP A 148 19.10 14.85 17.55
C ASP A 148 19.19 13.31 17.49
N GLU A 149 18.62 12.69 16.46
CA GLU A 149 18.48 11.23 16.32
C GLU A 149 19.01 10.76 14.95
N PRO A 150 20.33 10.88 14.69
CA PRO A 150 20.92 10.62 13.37
C PRO A 150 20.80 9.15 12.93
N GLY A 151 20.45 8.25 13.85
CA GLY A 151 20.20 6.84 13.56
C GLY A 151 18.83 6.56 12.92
N LEU A 152 17.87 7.50 13.02
CA LEU A 152 16.54 7.35 12.45
C LEU A 152 16.54 7.84 10.99
N VAL A 153 16.65 6.93 10.03
CA VAL A 153 16.83 7.19 8.60
C VAL A 153 16.02 6.23 7.73
N GLY A 154 15.79 6.61 6.47
CA GLY A 154 15.15 5.76 5.47
C GLY A 154 13.66 6.01 5.25
N TYR A 155 13.03 6.86 6.08
CA TYR A 155 11.72 7.43 5.79
C TYR A 155 11.85 8.72 4.95
N LYS A 156 10.76 9.14 4.29
CA LYS A 156 10.72 10.32 3.43
C LYS A 156 9.56 11.25 3.82
N PRO A 157 9.64 12.58 3.62
CA PRO A 157 8.52 13.47 3.85
C PRO A 157 7.33 13.20 2.91
N PHE A 158 7.61 12.83 1.65
CA PHE A 158 6.62 12.44 0.66
C PHE A 158 7.27 11.60 -0.44
N VAL A 159 6.43 10.99 -1.30
CA VAL A 159 6.86 10.30 -2.52
C VAL A 159 5.96 10.72 -3.68
N ILE A 160 6.56 10.91 -4.86
CA ILE A 160 5.82 11.16 -6.11
C ILE A 160 5.96 9.91 -6.98
N ARG A 161 4.83 9.28 -7.33
CA ARG A 161 4.76 8.11 -8.22
C ARG A 161 4.25 8.55 -9.59
N GLY A 162 5.04 8.31 -10.63
CA GLY A 162 4.66 8.56 -12.03
C GLY A 162 4.13 7.29 -12.73
N SER A 163 3.67 7.43 -13.98
CA SER A 163 3.11 6.34 -14.78
C SER A 163 4.07 5.15 -14.96
N TRP A 164 5.37 5.40 -15.10
CA TRP A 164 6.40 4.35 -15.24
C TRP A 164 6.45 3.37 -14.05
N TRP A 165 6.09 3.84 -12.85
CA TRP A 165 6.07 2.99 -11.66
C TRP A 165 4.89 1.99 -11.69
N ALA A 166 3.73 2.40 -12.22
CA ALA A 166 2.54 1.55 -12.29
C ALA A 166 2.74 0.35 -13.25
N GLU A 167 3.45 0.58 -14.37
CA GLU A 167 3.73 -0.44 -15.40
C GLU A 167 4.63 -1.58 -14.89
N ASN A 168 5.51 -1.30 -13.93
CA ASN A 168 6.52 -2.25 -13.44
C ASN A 168 6.12 -3.03 -12.17
N ARG A 169 4.93 -2.80 -11.61
CA ARG A 169 4.46 -3.53 -10.40
C ARG A 169 4.15 -5.01 -10.65
N ASN A 170 3.76 -5.36 -11.87
CA ASN A 170 3.30 -6.73 -12.19
C ASN A 170 4.44 -7.74 -12.36
N HIS A 171 5.71 -7.32 -12.33
CA HIS A 171 6.85 -8.23 -12.47
C HIS A 171 7.09 -9.10 -11.22
N TRP A 172 6.68 -8.65 -10.03
CA TRP A 172 6.96 -9.40 -8.78
C TRP A 172 5.93 -10.48 -8.47
N LEU A 173 4.65 -10.29 -8.81
CA LEU A 173 3.61 -11.31 -8.65
C LEU A 173 3.76 -12.50 -9.62
N HIS A 174 4.56 -12.35 -10.68
CA HIS A 174 4.86 -13.45 -11.61
C HIS A 174 6.06 -14.31 -11.18
N TYR A 175 6.93 -13.82 -10.29
CA TYR A 175 8.16 -14.55 -9.94
C TYR A 175 7.93 -15.71 -8.96
N SER A 176 6.77 -15.78 -8.28
CA SER A 176 6.41 -16.87 -7.36
C SER A 176 5.86 -18.13 -8.04
N ARG A 177 5.87 -18.22 -9.38
CA ARG A 177 5.30 -19.36 -10.13
C ARG A 177 6.23 -20.07 -11.13
N HIS A 178 7.55 -19.96 -11.04
CA HIS A 178 8.45 -20.75 -11.89
C HIS A 178 9.53 -21.51 -11.11
N PRO A 179 9.63 -22.86 -11.26
CA PRO A 179 10.82 -23.57 -10.85
C PRO A 179 11.98 -23.10 -11.73
N ARG A 180 13.07 -22.66 -11.09
CA ARG A 180 14.33 -22.32 -11.76
C ARG A 180 14.76 -23.48 -12.65
N SER A 181 14.79 -23.24 -13.96
CA SER A 181 15.62 -24.01 -14.88
C SER A 181 16.84 -23.18 -15.26
N ASN A 182 17.99 -23.84 -15.17
CA ASN A 182 19.34 -23.35 -15.44
C ASN A 182 19.43 -22.26 -16.53
N ARG A 183 20.19 -21.21 -16.24
CA ARG A 183 21.17 -20.68 -17.18
C ARG A 183 22.31 -19.97 -16.45
N SER A 184 23.45 -20.64 -16.45
CA SER A 184 24.78 -20.05 -16.43
C SER A 184 24.92 -19.01 -17.54
N TRP A 185 25.32 -17.80 -17.19
CA TRP A 185 26.52 -17.08 -17.65
C TRP A 185 26.72 -15.88 -16.71
#